data_AF-A0A356ATP6-F1
#
_entry.id   AF-A0A356ATP6-F1
#
_cell.length_a   1.000
_cell.length_b   1.000
_cell.length_c   1.000
_cell.angle_alpha   90.00
_cell.angle_beta   90.00
_cell.angle_gamma   90.00
#
_symmetry.space_group_name_H-M   'P 1'
#
loop_
_entity.id
_entity.type
_entity.pdbx_description
1 polymer ?
#
loop_
_entity_poly.entity_id
_entity_poly.type
_entity_poly.pdbx_seq_one_letter_code
_entity_poly.pdbx_strand_id
1 'polypeptide(L)'
;TAEPKCAIKTFDTGISEVNIVEISIDELKKELPEVIFNDFMEDLKIKLEEEGAGKFKVSMRSNSSYFNIESLDNGELKITTLELKHGSSYYDFKFKEESDGTRRLFELIDILLNESEDKVYVIDEMERSLHPKLTSRFIELFNTMHPEQKIQLIFTTHESSIMDQELFRRDEIWFVERDKYNNSNIYSLDKFKERYDKKLSKAYLEGRYGAIPVFTSFKFTEDENQ
;
A
#
# COMPACT_ATOMS: atom_id res chain seq x y z
N THR A 1 7.68 0.46 19.17
CA THR A 1 8.53 0.23 17.98
C THR A 1 8.51 -1.23 17.55
N ALA A 2 7.50 -1.64 16.77
CA ALA A 2 7.59 -2.91 16.04
C ALA A 2 8.72 -2.79 15.00
N GLU A 3 9.70 -3.70 15.01
CA GLU A 3 10.77 -3.66 14.01
C GLU A 3 10.21 -4.05 12.62
N PRO A 4 10.58 -3.34 11.53
CA PRO A 4 10.14 -3.66 10.17
C PRO A 4 10.37 -5.13 9.78
N LYS A 5 11.45 -5.73 10.33
CA LYS A 5 11.80 -7.13 10.14
C LYS A 5 10.74 -8.11 10.65
N CYS A 6 10.04 -7.79 11.73
CA CYS A 6 9.00 -8.64 12.30
C CYS A 6 7.70 -8.55 11.47
N ALA A 7 7.36 -7.33 11.03
CA ALA A 7 6.19 -7.09 10.20
C ALA A 7 6.26 -7.88 8.88
N ILE A 8 7.38 -7.81 8.16
CA ILE A 8 7.53 -8.44 6.83
C ILE A 8 7.45 -9.97 6.90
N LYS A 9 8.06 -10.59 7.93
CA LYS A 9 7.96 -12.05 8.13
C LYS A 9 6.52 -12.53 8.37
N THR A 10 5.65 -11.65 8.87
CA THR A 10 4.24 -11.99 9.17
C THR A 10 3.40 -12.19 7.90
N PHE A 11 3.86 -11.66 6.76
CA PHE A 11 3.12 -11.68 5.50
C PHE A 11 3.59 -12.77 4.51
N ASP A 12 4.37 -13.76 4.97
CA ASP A 12 4.75 -14.95 4.18
C ASP A 12 5.29 -14.64 2.77
N THR A 13 6.09 -13.58 2.64
CA THR A 13 6.66 -13.15 1.35
C THR A 13 7.88 -13.96 0.92
N GLY A 14 8.36 -14.88 1.75
CA GLY A 14 9.63 -15.58 1.57
C GLY A 14 10.87 -14.77 2.02
N ILE A 15 10.70 -13.49 2.33
CA ILE A 15 11.78 -12.61 2.82
C ILE A 15 12.13 -12.99 4.25
N SER A 16 13.36 -13.46 4.44
CA SER A 16 13.92 -13.83 5.74
C SER A 16 14.62 -12.65 6.41
N GLU A 17 15.23 -11.75 5.65
CA GLU A 17 15.99 -10.61 6.18
C GLU A 17 15.81 -9.37 5.30
N VAL A 18 15.80 -8.22 5.95
CA VAL A 18 15.83 -6.90 5.32
C VAL A 18 17.08 -6.19 5.81
N ASN A 19 17.98 -5.93 4.87
CA ASN A 19 19.26 -5.28 5.11
C ASN A 19 19.20 -3.85 4.59
N ILE A 20 19.76 -2.93 5.38
CA ILE A 20 19.93 -1.54 4.98
C ILE A 20 21.39 -1.40 4.58
N VAL A 21 21.65 -1.18 3.30
CA VAL A 21 23.01 -1.07 2.74
C VAL A 21 23.30 0.35 2.31
N GLU A 22 24.54 0.78 2.49
CA GLU A 22 25.00 2.11 2.08
C GLU A 22 25.42 2.09 0.61
N ILE A 23 25.01 3.12 -0.14
CA ILE A 23 25.34 3.28 -1.56
C ILE A 23 25.98 4.64 -1.83
N SER A 24 26.69 4.72 -2.94
CA SER A 24 27.30 5.97 -3.40
C SER A 24 26.30 6.90 -4.09
N ILE A 25 26.64 8.19 -4.18
CA ILE A 25 25.87 9.18 -4.96
C ILE A 25 25.81 8.78 -6.44
N ASP A 26 26.87 8.17 -6.98
CA ASP A 26 26.91 7.71 -8.37
C ASP A 26 25.93 6.55 -8.63
N GLU A 27 25.73 5.67 -7.65
CA GLU A 27 24.72 4.62 -7.72
C GLU A 27 23.31 5.19 -7.60
N LEU A 28 23.10 6.16 -6.70
CA LEU A 28 21.81 6.86 -6.60
C LEU A 28 21.43 7.53 -7.94
N LYS A 29 22.39 8.17 -8.62
CA LYS A 29 22.18 8.78 -9.93
C LYS A 29 21.76 7.77 -11.00
N LYS A 30 22.23 6.54 -10.94
CA LYS A 30 21.86 5.48 -11.91
C LYS A 30 20.45 4.93 -11.68
N GLU A 31 19.94 5.00 -10.45
CA GLU A 31 18.63 4.46 -10.09
C GLU A 31 17.50 5.50 -10.22
N LEU A 32 17.83 6.78 -10.47
CA LEU A 32 16.88 7.88 -10.58
C LEU A 32 16.91 8.54 -11.96
N PRO A 33 15.77 9.03 -12.47
CA PRO A 33 15.76 9.94 -13.61
C PRO A 33 16.62 11.19 -13.34
N GLU A 34 17.42 11.62 -14.32
CA GLU A 34 18.37 12.73 -14.13
C GLU A 34 17.71 14.01 -13.63
N VAL A 35 16.50 14.33 -14.10
CA VAL A 35 15.76 15.52 -13.68
C VAL A 35 15.46 15.47 -12.19
N ILE A 36 14.90 14.36 -11.69
CA ILE A 36 14.56 14.18 -10.27
C ILE A 36 15.83 14.23 -9.42
N PHE A 37 16.91 13.59 -9.87
CA PHE A 37 18.17 13.62 -9.14
C PHE A 37 18.73 15.04 -9.01
N ASN A 38 18.74 15.81 -10.10
CA ASN A 38 19.29 17.16 -10.08
C ASN A 38 18.48 18.10 -9.18
N ASP A 39 17.15 18.12 -9.35
CA ASP A 39 16.25 18.96 -8.55
C ASP A 39 16.40 18.60 -7.06
N PHE A 40 16.44 17.31 -6.74
CA PHE A 40 16.60 16.83 -5.38
C PHE A 40 17.95 17.21 -4.76
N MET A 41 19.05 17.11 -5.52
CA MET A 41 20.38 17.50 -5.03
C MET A 41 20.51 19.00 -4.83
N GLU A 42 19.79 19.81 -5.61
CA GLU A 42 19.70 21.26 -5.41
C GLU A 42 18.96 21.58 -4.11
N ASP A 43 17.79 20.97 -3.89
CA ASP A 43 17.02 21.11 -2.65
C ASP A 43 17.83 20.70 -1.40
N LEU A 44 18.60 19.61 -1.50
CA LEU A 44 19.46 19.16 -0.41
C LEU A 44 20.57 20.15 -0.09
N LYS A 45 21.20 20.75 -1.11
CA LYS A 45 22.24 21.77 -0.91
C LYS A 45 21.70 23.00 -0.20
N ILE A 46 20.53 23.47 -0.64
CA ILE A 46 19.86 24.61 -0.01
C ILE A 46 19.59 24.33 1.48
N LYS A 47 19.06 23.13 1.80
CA LYS A 47 18.80 22.74 3.19
C LYS A 47 20.07 22.63 4.04
N LEU A 48 21.15 22.08 3.49
CA LEU A 48 22.45 22.00 4.16
C LEU A 48 23.03 23.40 4.46
N GLU A 49 22.79 24.37 3.57
CA GLU A 49 23.25 25.75 3.72
C GLU A 49 22.37 26.56 4.70
N GLU A 50 21.05 26.32 4.73
CA GLU A 50 20.09 27.07 5.55
C GLU A 50 20.00 26.60 7.01
N GLU A 51 19.97 25.29 7.27
CA GLU A 51 19.79 24.75 8.62
C GLU A 51 21.11 24.52 9.38
N GLY A 52 22.25 24.73 8.72
CA GLY A 52 23.54 24.24 9.19
C GLY A 52 23.56 22.69 9.21
N ALA A 53 24.64 22.08 9.71
CA ALA A 53 24.79 20.62 9.82
C ALA A 53 23.82 19.97 10.87
N GLY A 54 22.55 20.37 10.87
CA GLY A 54 21.50 19.68 11.60
C GLY A 54 21.23 18.31 11.00
N LYS A 55 20.92 17.34 11.85
CA LYS A 55 20.52 15.99 11.43
C LYS A 55 19.17 16.06 10.72
N PHE A 56 19.19 16.11 9.40
CA PHE A 56 18.01 15.83 8.61
C PHE A 56 18.06 14.42 8.04
N LYS A 57 16.87 13.84 7.87
CA LYS A 57 16.67 12.55 7.24
C LYS A 57 15.57 12.70 6.20
N VAL A 58 15.90 12.38 4.94
CA VAL A 58 14.94 12.36 3.84
C VAL A 58 14.81 10.92 3.36
N SER A 59 13.59 10.40 3.38
CA SER A 59 13.26 9.11 2.78
C SER A 59 12.50 9.36 1.48
N MET A 60 13.01 8.78 0.39
CA MET A 60 12.40 8.85 -0.93
C MET A 60 12.04 7.46 -1.41
N ARG A 61 10.85 7.35 -1.99
CA ARG A 61 10.29 6.09 -2.45
C ARG A 61 9.72 6.24 -3.84
N SER A 62 10.05 5.28 -4.71
CA SER A 62 9.45 5.08 -6.02
C SER A 62 8.92 3.65 -6.13
N ASN A 63 8.26 3.33 -7.24
CA ASN A 63 7.76 1.98 -7.50
C ASN A 63 8.87 0.93 -7.58
N SER A 64 10.12 1.33 -7.83
CA SER A 64 11.26 0.42 -8.00
C SER A 64 12.36 0.62 -6.97
N SER A 65 12.31 1.71 -6.20
CA SER A 65 13.47 2.12 -5.43
C SER A 65 13.07 2.73 -4.09
N TYR A 66 13.83 2.41 -3.06
CA TYR A 66 13.69 2.98 -1.73
C TYR A 66 15.05 3.53 -1.32
N PHE A 67 15.12 4.82 -1.03
CA PHE A 67 16.35 5.45 -0.58
C PHE A 67 16.10 6.27 0.68
N ASN A 68 17.04 6.19 1.59
CA ASN A 68 17.05 7.03 2.78
C ASN A 68 18.38 7.77 2.85
N ILE A 69 18.30 9.09 2.96
CA ILE A 69 19.42 10.02 2.91
C ILE A 69 19.46 10.76 4.23
N GLU A 70 20.57 10.60 4.94
CA GLU A 70 20.80 11.18 6.25
C GLU A 70 22.03 12.08 6.20
N SER A 71 21.93 13.29 6.73
CA SER A 71 23.09 14.15 6.95
C SER A 71 23.74 13.80 8.29
N LEU A 72 25.04 13.51 8.22
CA LEU A 72 25.87 13.22 9.38
C LEU A 72 26.40 14.52 10.01
N ASP A 73 26.85 14.43 11.27
CA ASP A 73 27.35 15.57 12.06
C ASP A 73 28.58 16.27 11.42
N ASN A 74 29.26 15.60 10.49
CA ASN A 74 30.40 16.13 9.72
C ASN A 74 29.99 16.80 8.39
N GLY A 75 28.70 16.87 8.07
CA GLY A 75 28.17 17.39 6.81
C GLY A 75 28.21 16.38 5.65
N GLU A 76 28.68 15.15 5.86
CA GLU A 76 28.62 14.10 4.85
C GLU A 76 27.20 13.53 4.73
N LEU A 77 26.84 13.11 3.51
CA LEU A 77 25.56 12.48 3.23
C LEU A 77 25.73 10.97 3.25
N LYS A 78 24.96 10.30 4.11
CA LYS A 78 24.83 8.86 4.11
C LYS A 78 23.58 8.46 3.32
N ILE A 79 23.77 7.73 2.23
CA ILE A 79 22.69 7.24 1.38
C ILE A 79 22.54 5.75 1.61
N THR A 80 21.33 5.31 1.93
CA THR A 80 21.02 3.91 2.22
C THR A 80 19.86 3.41 1.38
N THR A 81 19.89 2.13 1.01
CA THR A 81 18.81 1.42 0.30
C THR A 81 18.51 0.09 0.97
N LEU A 82 17.44 -0.58 0.52
CA LEU A 82 17.03 -1.89 1.01
C LEU A 82 17.56 -3.00 0.09
N GLU A 83 18.18 -4.00 0.71
CA GLU A 83 18.46 -5.30 0.12
C GLU A 83 17.73 -6.40 0.89
N LEU A 84 17.17 -7.35 0.14
CA LEU A 84 16.24 -8.34 0.64
C LEU A 84 16.81 -9.73 0.45
N LYS A 85 16.75 -10.53 1.51
CA LYS A 85 17.19 -11.91 1.47
C LYS A 85 16.00 -12.85 1.58
N HIS A 86 15.98 -13.85 0.71
CA HIS A 86 14.91 -14.85 0.67
C HIS A 86 15.40 -16.16 1.25
N GLY A 87 14.77 -16.64 2.33
CA GLY A 87 15.12 -17.89 3.00
C GLY A 87 16.63 -18.08 3.20
N SER A 88 17.17 -19.14 2.58
CA SER A 88 18.59 -19.49 2.56
C SER A 88 19.32 -19.10 1.27
N SER A 89 18.79 -18.14 0.50
CA SER A 89 19.44 -17.62 -0.70
C SER A 89 20.86 -17.14 -0.37
N TYR A 90 21.79 -17.41 -1.28
CA TYR A 90 23.14 -16.86 -1.21
C TYR A 90 23.21 -15.41 -1.70
N TYR A 91 22.26 -15.01 -2.55
CA TYR A 91 22.19 -13.67 -3.12
C TYR A 91 21.18 -12.81 -2.36
N ASP A 92 21.55 -11.54 -2.22
CA ASP A 92 20.67 -10.46 -1.81
C ASP A 92 20.03 -9.84 -3.05
N PHE A 93 18.77 -9.46 -2.93
CA PHE A 93 17.95 -8.91 -4.02
C PHE A 93 17.68 -7.44 -3.77
N LYS A 94 17.77 -6.64 -4.83
CA LYS A 94 17.39 -5.23 -4.77
C LYS A 94 15.86 -5.13 -4.74
N PHE A 95 15.35 -4.06 -4.15
CA PHE A 95 13.91 -3.79 -4.09
C PHE A 95 13.21 -3.84 -5.47
N LYS A 96 13.89 -3.46 -6.56
CA LYS A 96 13.36 -3.53 -7.94
C LYS A 96 13.22 -4.94 -8.50
N GLU A 97 13.90 -5.92 -7.93
CA GLU A 97 13.88 -7.32 -8.36
C GLU A 97 12.73 -8.10 -7.71
N GLU A 98 12.05 -7.48 -6.74
CA GLU A 98 10.92 -8.08 -6.05
C GLU A 98 9.63 -8.07 -6.88
N SER A 99 8.77 -9.05 -6.56
CA SER A 99 7.42 -9.10 -7.12
C SER A 99 6.62 -7.83 -6.81
N ASP A 100 5.66 -7.51 -7.68
CA ASP A 100 4.75 -6.38 -7.49
C ASP A 100 4.02 -6.45 -6.14
N GLY A 101 3.60 -7.66 -5.73
CA GLY A 101 2.93 -7.88 -4.45
C GLY A 101 3.84 -7.59 -3.25
N THR A 102 5.10 -8.03 -3.31
CA THR A 102 6.09 -7.69 -2.28
C THR A 102 6.28 -6.17 -2.21
N ARG A 103 6.53 -5.51 -3.34
CA ARG A 103 6.75 -4.06 -3.38
C ARG A 103 5.55 -3.30 -2.84
N ARG A 104 4.34 -3.70 -3.21
CA ARG A 104 3.08 -3.16 -2.66
C ARG A 104 2.97 -3.37 -1.16
N LEU A 105 3.31 -4.56 -0.65
CA LEU A 105 3.27 -4.82 0.78
C LEU A 105 4.19 -3.87 1.54
N PHE A 106 5.41 -3.61 1.05
CA PHE A 106 6.29 -2.62 1.67
C PHE A 106 5.65 -1.22 1.70
N GLU A 107 4.79 -0.85 0.73
CA GLU A 107 4.07 0.45 0.74
C GLU A 107 3.11 0.52 1.89
N LEU A 108 2.40 -0.57 2.14
CA LEU A 108 1.42 -0.67 3.20
C LEU A 108 2.09 -0.79 4.57
N ILE A 109 3.21 -1.51 4.69
CA ILE A 109 3.92 -1.69 5.97
C ILE A 109 4.37 -0.35 6.58
N ASP A 110 4.72 0.64 5.76
CA ASP A 110 5.06 1.98 6.26
C ASP A 110 3.89 2.65 7.04
N ILE A 111 2.65 2.28 6.71
CA ILE A 111 1.44 2.72 7.43
C ILE A 111 1.36 2.04 8.79
N LEU A 112 1.68 0.74 8.84
CA LEU A 112 1.68 -0.03 10.08
C LEU A 112 2.77 0.39 11.06
N LEU A 113 3.91 0.84 10.55
CA LEU A 113 5.06 1.23 11.37
C LEU A 113 5.06 2.72 11.70
N ASN A 114 4.04 3.46 11.28
CA ASN A 114 3.99 4.90 11.51
C ASN A 114 3.65 5.21 12.96
N GLU A 115 4.62 5.73 13.71
CA GLU A 115 4.40 6.12 15.11
C GLU A 115 3.77 7.51 15.28
N SER A 116 3.46 8.21 14.19
CA SER A 116 2.82 9.52 14.27
C SER A 116 1.33 9.42 14.59
N GLU A 117 0.87 10.21 15.55
CA GLU A 117 -0.55 10.39 15.85
C GLU A 117 -1.24 11.34 14.85
N ASP A 118 -2.57 11.34 14.84
CA ASP A 118 -3.42 12.26 14.06
C ASP A 118 -3.17 12.22 12.53
N LYS A 119 -3.27 11.03 11.92
CA LYS A 119 -3.10 10.82 10.47
C LYS A 119 -4.27 10.12 9.81
N VAL A 120 -4.55 10.49 8.55
CA VAL A 120 -5.50 9.79 7.68
C VAL A 120 -4.76 9.28 6.46
N TYR A 121 -4.79 7.97 6.25
CA TYR A 121 -4.30 7.31 5.05
C TYR A 121 -5.46 7.08 4.10
N VAL A 122 -5.30 7.52 2.86
CA VAL A 122 -6.27 7.29 1.78
C VAL A 122 -5.58 6.49 0.69
N ILE A 123 -6.08 5.28 0.42
CA ILE A 123 -5.46 4.34 -0.52
C ILE A 123 -6.48 3.90 -1.57
N ASP A 124 -6.17 4.12 -2.83
CA ASP A 124 -6.94 3.53 -3.91
C ASP A 124 -6.45 2.10 -4.18
N GLU A 125 -7.39 1.16 -4.39
CA GLU A 125 -7.18 -0.27 -4.64
C GLU A 125 -6.12 -0.87 -3.70
N MET A 126 -6.43 -0.97 -2.41
CA MET A 126 -5.45 -1.44 -1.42
C MET A 126 -4.89 -2.83 -1.78
N GLU A 127 -5.75 -3.73 -2.24
CA GLU A 127 -5.43 -5.12 -2.58
C GLU A 127 -4.60 -5.28 -3.85
N ARG A 128 -4.30 -4.21 -4.59
CA ARG A 128 -3.65 -4.31 -5.90
C ARG A 128 -2.38 -5.16 -5.81
N SER A 129 -2.31 -6.22 -6.63
CA SER A 129 -1.19 -7.17 -6.65
C SER A 129 -0.96 -7.97 -5.36
N LEU A 130 -1.88 -7.88 -4.38
CA LEU A 130 -1.83 -8.63 -3.13
C LEU A 130 -2.81 -9.81 -3.16
N HIS A 131 -2.39 -10.92 -2.56
CA HIS A 131 -3.31 -12.02 -2.29
C HIS A 131 -4.33 -11.57 -1.22
N PRO A 132 -5.62 -11.93 -1.32
CA PRO A 132 -6.65 -11.40 -0.42
C PRO A 132 -6.39 -11.65 1.07
N LYS A 133 -5.82 -12.81 1.41
CA LYS A 133 -5.36 -13.11 2.79
C LYS A 133 -4.32 -12.12 3.33
N LEU A 134 -3.44 -11.58 2.48
CA LEU A 134 -2.47 -10.57 2.90
C LEU A 134 -3.17 -9.27 3.23
N THR A 135 -4.15 -8.87 2.41
CA THR A 135 -4.99 -7.70 2.66
C THR A 135 -5.76 -7.86 3.97
N SER A 136 -6.44 -8.99 4.20
CA SER A 136 -7.11 -9.29 5.48
C SER A 136 -6.15 -9.19 6.66
N ARG A 137 -4.98 -9.82 6.55
CA ARG A 137 -3.98 -9.82 7.63
C ARG A 137 -3.45 -8.42 7.90
N PHE A 138 -3.29 -7.60 6.87
CA PHE A 138 -2.88 -6.21 7.00
C PHE A 138 -3.90 -5.41 7.82
N ILE A 139 -5.19 -5.54 7.49
CA ILE A 139 -6.29 -4.85 8.20
C ILE A 139 -6.34 -5.30 9.67
N GLU A 140 -6.21 -6.60 9.94
CA GLU A 140 -6.16 -7.13 11.32
C GLU A 140 -5.02 -6.50 12.13
N LEU A 141 -3.81 -6.43 11.54
CA LEU A 141 -2.65 -5.84 12.18
C LEU A 141 -2.83 -4.33 12.38
N PHE A 142 -3.40 -3.63 11.41
CA PHE A 142 -3.69 -2.20 11.50
C PHE A 142 -4.60 -1.91 12.72
N ASN A 143 -5.71 -2.65 12.82
CA ASN A 143 -6.67 -2.53 13.92
C ASN A 143 -6.06 -2.88 15.29
N THR A 144 -5.11 -3.84 15.32
CA THR A 144 -4.49 -4.31 16.58
C THR A 144 -3.35 -3.39 17.04
N MET A 145 -2.60 -2.78 16.13
CA MET A 145 -1.43 -1.95 16.48
C MET A 145 -1.79 -0.51 16.86
N HIS A 146 -2.92 0.01 16.38
CA HIS A 146 -3.31 1.40 16.56
C HIS A 146 -4.67 1.56 17.31
N PRO A 147 -5.00 0.75 18.34
CA PRO A 147 -6.36 0.74 18.91
C PRO A 147 -6.75 2.07 19.57
N GLU A 148 -5.78 2.81 20.11
CA GLU A 148 -5.97 4.08 20.82
C GLU A 148 -5.36 5.27 20.07
N GLN A 149 -4.72 5.02 18.92
CA GLN A 149 -4.11 6.08 18.13
C GLN A 149 -5.15 6.67 17.19
N LYS A 150 -5.09 8.00 17.01
CA LYS A 150 -5.96 8.72 16.07
C LYS A 150 -5.44 8.56 14.64
N ILE A 151 -5.45 7.33 14.15
CA ILE A 151 -5.03 6.99 12.80
C ILE A 151 -6.22 6.37 12.07
N GLN A 152 -6.55 6.91 10.90
CA GLN A 152 -7.64 6.42 10.08
C GLN A 152 -7.12 5.87 8.76
N LEU A 153 -7.65 4.73 8.34
CA LEU A 153 -7.37 4.13 7.04
C LEU A 153 -8.67 4.12 6.22
N ILE A 154 -8.68 4.87 5.12
CA ILE A 154 -9.75 4.91 4.13
C ILE A 154 -9.20 4.29 2.86
N PHE A 155 -9.90 3.31 2.30
CA PHE A 155 -9.45 2.68 1.07
C PHE A 155 -10.61 2.20 0.21
N THR A 156 -10.32 2.01 -1.08
CA THR A 156 -11.20 1.36 -2.04
C THR A 156 -10.71 -0.06 -2.33
N THR A 157 -11.64 -0.94 -2.68
CA THR A 157 -11.32 -2.33 -3.00
C THR A 157 -12.39 -2.93 -3.93
N HIS A 158 -11.95 -3.86 -4.77
CA HIS A 158 -12.82 -4.78 -5.51
C HIS A 158 -12.88 -6.16 -4.84
N GLU A 159 -12.12 -6.38 -3.76
CA GLU A 159 -11.97 -7.68 -3.12
C GLU A 159 -13.13 -7.98 -2.18
N SER A 160 -14.12 -8.73 -2.67
CA SER A 160 -15.27 -9.13 -1.84
C SER A 160 -14.90 -10.05 -0.67
N SER A 161 -13.76 -10.76 -0.71
CA SER A 161 -13.40 -11.71 0.34
C SER A 161 -13.00 -11.07 1.66
N ILE A 162 -12.58 -9.80 1.66
CA ILE A 162 -12.29 -9.05 2.89
C ILE A 162 -13.52 -8.41 3.51
N MET A 163 -14.67 -8.48 2.83
CA MET A 163 -15.94 -7.97 3.37
C MET A 163 -16.49 -8.94 4.42
N ASP A 164 -15.90 -8.87 5.60
CA ASP A 164 -16.12 -9.72 6.76
C ASP A 164 -16.43 -8.87 8.00
N GLN A 165 -17.37 -9.32 8.83
CA GLN A 165 -17.74 -8.65 10.08
C GLN A 165 -16.68 -8.84 11.18
N GLU A 166 -15.78 -9.81 11.03
CA GLU A 166 -14.61 -9.93 11.91
C GLU A 166 -13.58 -8.82 11.66
N LEU A 167 -13.54 -8.27 10.44
CA LEU A 167 -12.62 -7.20 10.05
C LEU A 167 -13.23 -5.80 10.15
N PHE A 168 -14.52 -5.67 9.84
CA PHE A 168 -15.20 -4.38 9.71
C PHE A 168 -16.56 -4.36 10.39
N ARG A 169 -16.90 -3.21 11.00
CA ARG A 169 -18.26 -2.90 11.39
C ARG A 169 -19.10 -2.53 10.17
N ARG A 170 -20.43 -2.61 10.28
CA ARG A 170 -21.33 -2.34 9.14
C ARG A 170 -21.28 -0.89 8.67
N ASP A 171 -21.04 0.05 9.58
CA ASP A 171 -20.86 1.47 9.29
C ASP A 171 -19.52 1.80 8.62
N GLU A 172 -18.59 0.85 8.59
CA GLU A 172 -17.27 1.00 7.95
C GLU A 172 -17.25 0.48 6.51
N ILE A 173 -18.26 -0.29 6.10
CA ILE A 173 -18.40 -0.79 4.73
C ILE A 173 -19.34 0.14 3.95
N TRP A 174 -18.82 0.70 2.85
CA TRP A 174 -19.54 1.61 1.97
C TRP A 174 -19.50 1.09 0.53
N PHE A 175 -20.62 1.24 -0.16
CA PHE A 175 -20.79 0.87 -1.56
C PHE A 175 -20.91 2.13 -2.42
N VAL A 176 -20.38 2.03 -3.64
CA VAL A 176 -20.54 3.05 -4.68
C VAL A 176 -21.26 2.40 -5.86
N GLU A 177 -22.37 2.97 -6.27
CA GLU A 177 -23.20 2.47 -7.37
C GLU A 177 -23.55 3.58 -8.36
N ARG A 178 -23.56 3.24 -9.65
CA ARG A 178 -24.00 4.14 -10.71
C ARG A 178 -25.50 3.98 -10.96
N ASP A 179 -26.26 5.06 -10.88
CA ASP A 179 -27.69 5.04 -11.22
C ASP A 179 -27.95 5.03 -12.74
N LYS A 180 -29.23 4.95 -13.11
CA LYS A 180 -29.69 4.98 -14.51
C LYS A 180 -29.39 6.30 -15.25
N TYR A 181 -29.02 7.36 -14.55
CA TYR A 181 -28.64 8.66 -15.10
C TYR A 181 -27.11 8.86 -15.11
N ASN A 182 -26.33 7.82 -14.80
CA ASN A 182 -24.89 7.85 -14.66
C ASN A 182 -24.36 8.68 -13.47
N ASN A 183 -25.17 8.95 -12.45
CA ASN A 183 -24.69 9.55 -11.21
C ASN A 183 -24.14 8.47 -10.26
N SER A 184 -23.08 8.80 -9.53
CA SER A 184 -22.54 7.96 -8.46
C SER A 184 -23.29 8.20 -7.16
N ASN A 185 -23.83 7.14 -6.58
CA ASN A 185 -24.44 7.15 -5.25
C ASN A 185 -23.57 6.35 -4.29
N ILE A 186 -23.33 6.91 -3.11
CA ILE A 186 -22.55 6.28 -2.06
C ILE A 186 -23.43 5.98 -0.84
N TYR A 187 -23.32 4.79 -0.27
CA TYR A 187 -24.11 4.39 0.89
C TYR A 187 -23.45 3.28 1.72
N SER A 188 -23.68 3.31 3.03
CA SER A 188 -23.18 2.30 3.97
C SER A 188 -24.02 1.02 3.97
N LEU A 189 -23.38 -0.11 4.27
CA LEU A 189 -23.99 -1.39 4.58
C LEU A 189 -24.96 -1.33 5.77
N ASP A 190 -24.80 -0.36 6.67
CA ASP A 190 -25.70 -0.15 7.82
C ASP A 190 -27.15 0.15 7.40
N LYS A 191 -27.37 0.66 6.18
CA LYS A 191 -28.73 0.87 5.65
C LYS A 191 -29.54 -0.42 5.50
N PHE A 192 -28.87 -1.58 5.41
CA PHE A 192 -29.51 -2.88 5.19
C PHE A 192 -29.76 -3.58 6.53
N LYS A 193 -31.03 -3.86 6.86
CA LYS A 193 -31.44 -4.51 8.13
C LYS A 193 -31.34 -6.05 8.12
N GLU A 194 -30.51 -6.65 7.28
CA GLU A 194 -30.39 -8.12 7.19
C GLU A 194 -29.76 -8.71 8.46
N ARG A 195 -30.17 -9.94 8.81
CA ARG A 195 -29.65 -10.69 9.97
C ARG A 195 -28.13 -10.90 9.87
N TYR A 196 -27.49 -10.91 11.03
CA TYR A 196 -26.05 -11.10 11.26
C TYR A 196 -25.49 -12.46 10.80
N ASP A 197 -26.33 -13.42 10.41
CA ASP A 197 -25.97 -14.82 10.19
C ASP A 197 -25.51 -15.16 8.76
N LYS A 198 -25.44 -14.17 7.86
CA LYS A 198 -25.02 -14.38 6.46
C LYS A 198 -23.60 -13.87 6.22
N LYS A 199 -22.82 -14.66 5.48
CA LYS A 199 -21.55 -14.20 4.89
C LYS A 199 -21.82 -12.99 4.01
N LEU A 200 -21.34 -11.82 4.43
CA LEU A 200 -21.56 -10.55 3.73
C LEU A 200 -21.08 -10.63 2.28
N SER A 201 -19.88 -11.17 2.04
CA SER A 201 -19.30 -11.36 0.70
C SER A 201 -20.24 -12.08 -0.26
N LYS A 202 -20.84 -13.18 0.20
CA LYS A 202 -21.83 -13.94 -0.58
C LYS A 202 -23.09 -13.13 -0.86
N ALA A 203 -23.62 -12.44 0.14
CA ALA A 203 -24.81 -11.60 0.01
C ALA A 203 -24.58 -10.43 -0.97
N TYR A 204 -23.39 -9.82 -0.93
CA TYR A 204 -22.97 -8.85 -1.94
C TYR A 204 -22.97 -9.48 -3.31
N LEU A 205 -22.19 -10.55 -3.57
CA LEU A 205 -22.11 -11.20 -4.89
C LEU A 205 -23.47 -11.67 -5.47
N GLU A 206 -24.45 -11.94 -4.61
CA GLU A 206 -25.84 -12.24 -5.00
C GLU A 206 -26.66 -11.01 -5.43
N GLY A 207 -26.10 -9.80 -5.36
CA GLY A 207 -26.77 -8.54 -5.74
C GLY A 207 -27.55 -7.85 -4.62
N ARG A 208 -27.52 -8.34 -3.38
CA ARG A 208 -28.44 -7.87 -2.32
C ARG A 208 -28.18 -6.44 -1.87
N TYR A 209 -26.94 -5.98 -2.01
CA TYR A 209 -26.52 -4.64 -1.59
C TYR A 209 -26.37 -3.68 -2.77
N GLY A 210 -26.74 -4.08 -4.00
CA GLY A 210 -26.48 -3.30 -5.21
C GLY A 210 -24.98 -3.26 -5.52
N ALA A 211 -24.55 -2.19 -6.20
CA ALA A 211 -23.15 -1.90 -6.52
C ALA A 211 -22.41 -3.02 -7.30
N ILE A 212 -23.15 -3.81 -8.07
CA ILE A 212 -22.61 -4.88 -8.93
C ILE A 212 -22.89 -4.56 -10.39
N PRO A 213 -21.95 -4.88 -11.30
CA PRO A 213 -22.18 -4.72 -12.73
C PRO A 213 -23.40 -5.52 -13.23
N VAL A 214 -24.30 -4.84 -13.92
CA VAL A 214 -25.41 -5.48 -14.66
C VAL A 214 -24.96 -5.68 -16.11
N PHE A 215 -24.70 -6.93 -16.49
CA PHE A 215 -24.27 -7.26 -17.83
C PHE A 215 -25.45 -7.35 -18.79
N THR A 216 -25.35 -6.68 -19.94
CA THR A 216 -26.25 -6.89 -21.08
C THR A 216 -25.66 -7.93 -22.01
N SER A 217 -26.46 -8.87 -22.51
CA SER A 217 -26.02 -9.76 -23.58
C SER A 217 -25.99 -9.02 -24.91
N PHE A 218 -25.02 -9.35 -25.74
CA PHE A 218 -24.99 -8.93 -27.14
C PHE A 218 -24.96 -10.18 -28.02
N LYS A 219 -25.56 -10.10 -29.21
CA LYS A 219 -25.51 -11.17 -30.21
C LYS A 219 -24.78 -10.63 -31.42
N PHE A 220 -23.83 -11.41 -31.94
CA PHE A 220 -23.28 -11.17 -33.26
C PHE A 220 -24.36 -11.54 -34.29
N THR A 221 -24.68 -10.62 -35.19
CA THR A 221 -25.40 -10.94 -36.43
C THR A 221 -24.38 -11.57 -37.37
N GLU A 222 -24.53 -12.87 -37.64
CA GLU A 222 -23.85 -13.45 -38.80
C GLU A 222 -24.53 -12.87 -40.05
N ASP A 223 -23.79 -12.10 -40.83
CA ASP A 223 -24.26 -11.65 -42.15
C ASP A 223 -24.36 -12.90 -43.04
N GLU A 224 -25.59 -13.39 -43.25
CA GLU A 224 -25.91 -14.38 -44.27
C GLU A 224 -25.68 -13.74 -45.67
N ASN A 225 -24.44 -13.73 -46.14
CA ASN A 225 -24.14 -13.60 -47.56
C ASN A 225 -24.46 -14.94 -48.24
N GLN A 226 -25.69 -15.08 -48.74
CA GLN A 226 -26.05 -16.04 -49.80
C GLN A 226 -26.02 -15.34 -51.16
#